data_AF-A0A6L8LIV0-F1
#
_entry.id   AF-A0A6L8LIV0-F1
#
_cell.length_a   1.000
_cell.length_b   1.000
_cell.length_c   1.000
_cell.angle_alpha   90.00
_cell.angle_beta   90.00
_cell.angle_gamma   90.00
#
_symmetry.space_group_name_H-M   'P 1'
#
loop_
_entity.id
_entity.type
_entity.pdbx_description
1 polymer ?
#
loop_
_entity_poly.entity_id
_entity_poly.type
_entity_poly.pdbx_seq_one_letter_code
_entity_poly.pdbx_strand_id
1 'polypeptide(L)'
;MPESQAQPTATTTEMTPAQSHAEIQQLLRAEIDALRDMLEDRFREIAMLTAKLEELGGEFDSPPAIANASLPVAQAAPGSADVERRHKVELALQHAKSGTTKRRPCKGVPPFRKQAALLAESPLFDAGWYLQTYPDVAHARISAKDHYIRAGAFEGRNPGPDFNSMAYYLANPDVAEAGWPALVHYLAFGQAEGRPRA
;
A
#
# COMPACT_ATOMS: atom_id res chain seq x y z
N MET A 1 4.53 71.28 -44.56
CA MET A 1 4.47 71.59 -43.11
C MET A 1 3.11 71.11 -42.59
N PRO A 2 3.06 70.48 -41.41
CA PRO A 2 2.73 69.05 -41.27
C PRO A 2 1.53 68.78 -40.34
N GLU A 3 1.03 67.55 -40.32
CA GLU A 3 0.38 66.89 -39.17
C GLU A 3 0.30 65.38 -39.51
N SER A 4 1.41 64.65 -39.42
CA SER A 4 1.97 63.97 -38.24
C SER A 4 0.96 63.09 -37.50
N GLN A 5 1.13 61.79 -37.75
CA GLN A 5 0.54 60.62 -37.10
C GLN A 5 0.66 60.67 -35.57
N ALA A 6 -0.33 60.10 -34.86
CA ALA A 6 -0.12 59.34 -33.63
C ALA A 6 -1.40 58.59 -33.22
N GLN A 7 -1.48 57.29 -33.54
CA GLN A 7 -2.24 56.35 -32.73
C GLN A 7 -1.35 55.97 -31.53
N PRO A 8 -1.80 56.10 -30.27
CA PRO A 8 -1.06 55.49 -29.16
C PRO A 8 -1.28 53.98 -29.21
N THR A 9 -0.21 53.29 -29.53
CA THR A 9 0.01 51.86 -29.51
C THR A 9 -0.46 51.24 -28.19
N ALA A 10 -1.13 50.09 -28.28
CA ALA A 10 -1.42 49.23 -27.14
C ALA A 10 -0.15 48.97 -26.34
N THR A 11 -0.14 49.39 -25.08
CA THR A 11 0.85 49.01 -24.08
C THR A 11 0.74 47.50 -23.88
N THR A 12 1.46 46.73 -24.69
CA THR A 12 1.81 45.35 -24.37
C THR A 12 2.90 45.46 -23.32
N THR A 13 2.51 45.37 -22.04
CA THR A 13 3.44 45.20 -20.94
C THR A 13 4.11 43.85 -21.12
N GLU A 14 5.24 43.80 -21.83
CA GLU A 14 6.13 42.66 -21.81
C GLU A 14 6.68 42.51 -20.38
N MET A 15 6.13 41.57 -19.62
CA MET A 15 6.68 41.19 -18.31
C MET A 15 8.06 40.58 -18.53
N THR A 16 9.07 41.14 -17.87
CA THR A 16 10.45 40.68 -17.99
C THR A 16 10.61 39.28 -17.36
N PRO A 17 11.53 38.42 -17.86
CA PRO A 17 11.73 37.06 -17.33
C PRO A 17 12.03 37.00 -15.82
N ALA A 18 12.60 38.07 -15.26
CA ALA A 18 12.87 38.20 -13.83
C ALA A 18 11.59 38.44 -13.00
N GLN A 19 10.61 39.16 -13.55
CA GLN A 19 9.30 39.38 -12.92
C GLN A 19 8.50 38.07 -12.89
N SER A 20 8.49 37.30 -13.98
CA SER A 20 7.84 35.98 -14.00
C SER A 20 8.49 34.96 -13.06
N HIS A 21 9.81 35.00 -12.90
CA HIS A 21 10.50 34.10 -11.96
C HIS A 21 10.19 34.44 -10.51
N ALA A 22 10.15 35.72 -10.15
CA ALA A 22 9.79 36.18 -8.81
C ALA A 22 8.35 35.81 -8.44
N GLU A 23 7.41 35.93 -9.39
CA GLU A 23 6.01 35.52 -9.20
C GLU A 23 5.88 34.01 -9.00
N ILE A 24 6.59 33.19 -9.78
CA ILE A 24 6.61 31.74 -9.60
C ILE A 24 7.19 31.38 -8.23
N GLN A 25 8.27 32.04 -7.79
CA GLN A 25 8.82 31.82 -6.46
C GLN A 25 7.85 32.21 -5.35
N GLN A 26 7.09 33.30 -5.53
CA GLN A 26 6.10 33.74 -4.56
C GLN A 26 4.90 32.78 -4.47
N LEU A 27 4.43 32.26 -5.60
CA LEU A 27 3.37 31.25 -5.64
C LEU A 27 3.80 29.94 -4.98
N LEU A 28 5.02 29.46 -5.27
CA LEU A 28 5.54 28.24 -4.66
C LEU A 28 5.70 28.37 -3.14
N ARG A 29 6.17 29.53 -2.67
CA ARG A 29 6.27 29.81 -1.22
C ARG A 29 4.89 29.82 -0.56
N ALA A 30 3.92 30.49 -1.18
CA ALA A 30 2.55 30.51 -0.67
C ALA A 30 1.94 29.11 -0.62
N GLU A 31 2.21 28.26 -1.60
CA GLU A 31 1.74 26.87 -1.62
C GLU A 31 2.40 26.03 -0.52
N ILE A 32 3.71 26.18 -0.31
CA ILE A 32 4.43 25.49 0.77
C ILE A 32 3.88 25.92 2.14
N ASP A 33 3.63 27.21 2.34
CA ASP A 33 3.06 27.72 3.58
C ASP A 33 1.62 27.20 3.78
N ALA A 34 0.79 27.18 2.75
CA ALA A 34 -0.57 26.62 2.81
C ALA A 34 -0.57 25.12 3.14
N LEU A 35 0.36 24.36 2.56
CA LEU A 35 0.53 22.92 2.86
C LEU A 35 1.03 22.69 4.28
N ARG A 36 1.93 23.55 4.78
CA ARG A 36 2.39 23.51 6.17
C ARG A 36 1.23 23.76 7.13
N ASP A 37 0.43 24.79 6.87
CA ASP A 37 -0.72 25.13 7.71
C ASP A 37 -1.77 24.00 7.72
N MET A 38 -2.03 23.39 6.57
CA MET A 38 -2.91 22.22 6.47
C MET A 38 -2.39 21.02 7.28
N LEU A 39 -1.08 20.78 7.25
CA LEU A 39 -0.45 19.72 8.04
C LEU A 39 -0.55 19.99 9.54
N GLU A 40 -0.33 21.23 9.97
CA GLU A 40 -0.50 21.65 11.36
C GLU A 40 -1.95 21.46 11.84
N ASP A 41 -2.94 21.80 11.01
CA ASP A 41 -4.35 21.58 11.35
C ASP A 41 -4.68 20.10 11.52
N ARG A 42 -4.13 19.21 10.69
CA ARG A 42 -4.30 17.76 10.87
C ARG A 42 -3.63 17.27 12.13
N PHE A 43 -2.46 17.79 12.50
CA PHE A 43 -1.83 17.45 13.77
C PHE A 43 -2.66 17.91 14.97
N ARG A 44 -3.28 19.10 14.90
CA ARG A 44 -4.22 19.56 15.95
C ARG A 44 -5.43 18.64 16.07
N GLU A 45 -6.00 18.21 14.94
CA GLU A 45 -7.12 17.27 14.91
C GLU A 45 -6.75 15.94 15.57
N ILE A 46 -5.58 15.39 15.24
CA ILE A 46 -5.07 14.17 15.88
C ILE A 46 -4.93 14.36 17.40
N ALA A 47 -4.35 15.48 17.84
CA ALA A 47 -4.20 15.77 19.26
C ALA A 47 -5.56 15.87 19.98
N MET A 48 -6.55 16.53 19.36
CA MET A 48 -7.91 16.63 19.92
C MET A 48 -8.60 15.27 19.98
N LEU A 49 -8.48 14.45 18.93
CA LEU A 49 -9.06 13.10 18.91
C LEU A 49 -8.38 12.20 19.96
N THR A 50 -7.08 12.37 20.17
CA THR A 50 -6.32 11.64 21.21
C THR A 50 -6.82 12.02 22.60
N ALA A 51 -6.94 13.32 22.89
CA ALA A 51 -7.51 13.81 24.15
C ALA A 51 -8.98 13.38 24.32
N LYS A 52 -9.76 13.34 23.24
CA LYS A 52 -11.15 12.89 23.28
C LYS A 52 -11.27 11.40 23.56
N LEU A 53 -10.35 10.59 23.01
CA LEU A 53 -10.24 9.16 23.31
C LEU A 53 -9.84 8.92 24.77
N GLU A 54 -8.94 9.74 25.32
CA GLU A 54 -8.58 9.68 26.74
C GLU A 54 -9.77 10.04 27.64
N GLU A 55 -10.53 11.08 27.29
CA GLU A 55 -11.73 11.50 28.03
C GLU A 55 -12.84 10.42 27.99
N LEU A 56 -13.01 9.74 26.86
CA LEU A 56 -13.96 8.63 26.71
C LEU A 56 -13.44 7.31 27.31
N GLY A 57 -12.12 7.19 27.51
CA GLY A 57 -11.43 6.01 28.05
C GLY A 57 -11.14 6.09 29.54
N GLY A 58 -11.83 6.96 30.28
CA GLY A 58 -11.61 7.22 31.71
C GLY A 58 -11.91 6.04 32.63
N GLU A 59 -11.00 5.05 32.66
CA GLU A 59 -10.82 4.09 33.77
C GLU A 59 -9.48 3.32 33.73
N PHE A 60 -8.44 3.84 33.07
CA PHE A 60 -7.07 3.33 33.23
C PHE A 60 -6.26 4.25 34.15
N ASP A 61 -6.64 4.29 35.42
CA ASP A 61 -5.92 5.07 36.42
C ASP A 61 -4.62 4.35 36.85
N SER A 62 -3.51 4.99 36.49
CA SER A 62 -2.13 4.82 36.97
C SER A 62 -1.41 3.47 36.75
N PRO A 63 -0.18 3.47 36.18
CA PRO A 63 0.60 2.26 36.02
C PRO A 63 1.07 1.77 37.41
N PRO A 64 0.86 0.50 37.80
CA PRO A 64 1.56 0.00 38.97
C PRO A 64 3.05 0.05 38.65
N ALA A 65 3.86 0.48 39.61
CA ALA A 65 5.30 0.35 39.54
C ALA A 65 5.63 -1.12 39.24
N ILE A 66 5.99 -1.45 38.00
CA ILE A 66 6.38 -2.80 37.63
C ILE A 66 7.83 -2.99 38.09
N ALA A 67 8.00 -3.17 39.40
CA ALA A 67 9.07 -4.02 39.89
C ALA A 67 8.88 -5.39 39.24
N ASN A 68 9.97 -5.94 38.68
CA ASN A 68 10.06 -7.23 37.99
C ASN A 68 9.19 -8.33 38.63
N ALA A 69 7.93 -8.39 38.22
CA ALA A 69 6.99 -9.43 38.57
C ALA A 69 6.31 -9.84 37.28
N SER A 70 6.61 -11.06 36.84
CA SER A 70 5.87 -11.76 35.80
C SER A 70 4.38 -11.71 36.14
N LEU A 71 3.64 -10.82 35.48
CA LEU A 71 2.18 -10.80 35.53
C LEU A 71 1.62 -11.57 34.33
N PRO A 72 0.56 -12.37 34.52
CA PRO A 72 -0.01 -13.18 33.46
C PRO A 72 -0.67 -12.25 32.44
N VAL A 73 -0.35 -12.46 31.16
CA VAL A 73 -0.95 -11.75 30.02
C VAL A 73 -2.47 -11.85 30.15
N ALA A 74 -3.11 -10.73 30.50
CA ALA A 74 -4.56 -10.60 30.55
C ALA A 74 -5.12 -10.81 29.13
N GLN A 75 -6.16 -11.61 29.06
CA GLN A 75 -6.76 -12.10 27.83
C GLN A 75 -7.13 -10.94 26.89
N ALA A 76 -6.55 -10.99 25.69
CA ALA A 76 -6.75 -10.08 24.58
C ALA A 76 -8.25 -9.89 24.25
N ALA A 77 -8.67 -8.62 24.09
CA ALA A 77 -10.02 -8.26 23.64
C ALA A 77 -10.34 -8.91 22.28
N PRO A 78 -11.59 -9.35 22.02
CA PRO A 78 -11.99 -9.88 20.72
C PRO A 78 -11.90 -8.77 19.67
N GLY A 79 -10.82 -8.80 18.88
CA GLY A 79 -10.47 -7.78 17.90
C GLY A 79 -8.97 -7.49 17.85
N SER A 80 -8.24 -7.60 18.97
CA SER A 80 -6.79 -7.35 18.96
C SER A 80 -6.03 -8.45 18.25
N ALA A 81 -6.49 -9.72 18.39
CA ALA A 81 -5.88 -10.87 17.72
C ALA A 81 -6.03 -10.82 16.19
N ASP A 82 -7.13 -10.28 15.67
CA ASP A 82 -7.35 -10.15 14.23
C ASP A 82 -6.52 -9.01 13.63
N VAL A 83 -6.42 -7.89 14.34
CA VAL A 83 -5.55 -6.76 13.96
C VAL A 83 -4.08 -7.19 14.00
N GLU A 84 -3.65 -7.91 15.04
CA GLU A 84 -2.31 -8.45 15.18
C GLU A 84 -2.00 -9.45 14.06
N ARG A 85 -2.92 -10.36 13.75
CA ARG A 85 -2.78 -11.31 12.64
C ARG A 85 -2.63 -10.59 11.30
N ARG A 86 -3.46 -9.58 11.04
CA ARG A 86 -3.40 -8.78 9.80
C ARG A 86 -2.07 -8.04 9.69
N HIS A 87 -1.63 -7.40 10.76
CA HIS A 87 -0.36 -6.69 10.80
C HIS A 87 0.82 -7.64 10.55
N LYS A 88 0.82 -8.82 11.19
CA LYS A 88 1.86 -9.84 10.99
C LYS A 88 1.93 -10.31 9.54
N VAL A 89 0.77 -10.59 8.93
CA VAL A 89 0.68 -10.97 7.51
C VAL A 89 1.23 -9.86 6.62
N GLU A 90 0.83 -8.62 6.85
CA GLU A 90 1.29 -7.49 6.04
C GLU A 90 2.81 -7.30 6.12
N LEU A 91 3.39 -7.39 7.32
CA LEU A 91 4.85 -7.37 7.52
C LEU A 91 5.53 -8.52 6.76
N ALA A 92 5.00 -9.74 6.83
CA ALA A 92 5.55 -10.88 6.11
C ALA A 92 5.55 -10.66 4.59
N LEU A 93 4.45 -10.10 4.06
CA LEU A 93 4.36 -9.75 2.64
C LEU A 93 5.32 -8.63 2.24
N GLN A 94 5.51 -7.60 3.08
CA GLN A 94 6.48 -6.52 2.84
C GLN A 94 7.92 -7.06 2.78
N HIS A 95 8.27 -7.98 3.68
CA HIS A 95 9.57 -8.65 3.66
C HIS A 95 9.75 -9.52 2.40
N ALA A 96 8.69 -10.22 1.98
CA ALA A 96 8.70 -11.03 0.76
C ALA A 96 8.91 -10.16 -0.51
N LYS A 97 8.32 -8.95 -0.57
CA LYS A 97 8.55 -7.98 -1.67
C LYS A 97 9.99 -7.47 -1.72
N SER A 98 10.56 -7.15 -0.55
CA SER A 98 11.88 -6.49 -0.45
C SER A 98 13.06 -7.47 -0.63
N GLY A 99 12.80 -8.78 -0.57
CA GLY A 99 13.77 -9.86 -0.76
C GLY A 99 14.32 -10.03 -2.18
N THR A 100 13.95 -9.17 -3.14
CA THR A 100 14.40 -9.26 -4.55
C THR A 100 15.91 -9.07 -4.74
N THR A 101 16.66 -8.63 -3.73
CA THR A 101 18.11 -8.38 -3.90
C THR A 101 19.04 -9.49 -3.40
N LYS A 102 18.70 -10.36 -2.43
CA LYS A 102 19.57 -11.51 -2.06
C LYS A 102 18.81 -12.71 -1.45
N ARG A 103 18.88 -13.81 -2.22
CA ARG A 103 19.11 -15.21 -1.83
C ARG A 103 17.92 -16.13 -1.51
N ARG A 104 17.73 -17.04 -2.49
CA ARG A 104 17.03 -18.33 -2.53
C ARG A 104 15.50 -18.23 -2.46
N PRO A 105 14.77 -18.89 -3.39
CA PRO A 105 13.35 -19.12 -3.18
C PRO A 105 13.17 -19.83 -1.84
N CYS A 106 12.15 -19.42 -1.10
CA CYS A 106 11.73 -20.08 0.13
C CYS A 106 11.57 -21.59 -0.18
N LYS A 107 12.02 -22.46 0.74
CA LYS A 107 12.05 -23.91 0.49
C LYS A 107 10.68 -24.39 -0.03
N GLY A 108 10.69 -25.12 -1.14
CA GLY A 108 9.50 -25.77 -1.70
C GLY A 108 8.75 -24.98 -2.78
N VAL A 109 9.03 -23.69 -2.99
CA VAL A 109 8.38 -22.91 -4.06
C VAL A 109 8.80 -23.47 -5.43
N PRO A 110 7.86 -23.87 -6.32
CA PRO A 110 8.17 -24.37 -7.65
C PRO A 110 8.97 -23.35 -8.48
N PRO A 111 9.75 -23.79 -9.46
CA PRO A 111 10.39 -22.87 -10.39
C PRO A 111 9.33 -22.04 -11.14
N PHE A 112 9.70 -20.81 -11.52
CA PHE A 112 8.81 -19.83 -12.14
C PHE A 112 7.94 -20.41 -13.28
N ARG A 113 8.53 -21.21 -14.17
CA ARG A 113 7.80 -21.84 -15.30
C ARG A 113 6.65 -22.73 -14.83
N LYS A 114 6.85 -23.49 -13.76
CA LYS A 114 5.81 -24.37 -13.19
C LYS A 114 4.71 -23.54 -12.53
N GLN A 115 5.07 -22.46 -11.85
CA GLN A 115 4.08 -21.51 -11.30
C GLN A 115 3.24 -20.87 -12.42
N ALA A 116 3.88 -20.42 -13.49
CA ALA A 116 3.20 -19.81 -14.63
C ALA A 116 2.27 -20.80 -15.37
N ALA A 117 2.61 -22.09 -15.39
CA ALA A 117 1.75 -23.14 -15.91
C ALA A 117 0.52 -23.36 -15.01
N LEU A 118 0.71 -23.46 -13.69
CA LEU A 118 -0.39 -23.57 -12.72
C LEU A 118 -1.40 -22.43 -12.85
N LEU A 119 -0.91 -21.19 -13.02
CA LEU A 119 -1.80 -20.04 -13.24
C LEU A 119 -2.50 -20.10 -14.60
N ALA A 120 -1.87 -20.63 -15.65
CA ALA A 120 -2.47 -20.72 -16.97
C ALA A 120 -3.60 -21.76 -17.06
N GLU A 121 -3.48 -22.84 -16.28
CA GLU A 121 -4.47 -23.93 -16.25
C GLU A 121 -5.61 -23.64 -15.26
N SER A 122 -5.45 -22.64 -14.40
CA SER A 122 -6.40 -22.32 -13.34
C SER A 122 -7.48 -21.35 -13.82
N PRO A 123 -8.78 -21.63 -13.56
CA PRO A 123 -9.85 -20.67 -13.80
C PRO A 123 -9.84 -19.49 -12.81
N LEU A 124 -9.01 -19.55 -11.76
CA LEU A 124 -8.91 -18.51 -10.72
C LEU A 124 -8.00 -17.36 -11.10
N PHE A 125 -7.23 -17.52 -12.18
CA PHE A 125 -6.37 -16.49 -12.72
C PHE A 125 -6.94 -15.98 -14.04
N ASP A 126 -7.38 -14.73 -14.06
CA ASP A 126 -7.87 -14.08 -15.27
C ASP A 126 -6.90 -12.96 -15.65
N ALA A 127 -6.08 -13.19 -16.68
CA ALA A 127 -5.10 -12.22 -17.16
C ALA A 127 -5.76 -10.93 -17.69
N GLY A 128 -6.92 -11.05 -18.34
CA GLY A 128 -7.63 -9.92 -18.93
C GLY A 128 -8.27 -9.05 -17.86
N TRP A 129 -8.90 -9.68 -16.87
CA TRP A 129 -9.40 -8.99 -15.67
C TRP A 129 -8.25 -8.33 -14.91
N TYR A 130 -7.15 -9.06 -14.68
CA TYR A 130 -6.01 -8.57 -13.91
C TYR A 130 -5.43 -7.27 -14.50
N LEU A 131 -5.21 -7.21 -15.82
CA LEU A 131 -4.68 -6.01 -16.47
C LEU A 131 -5.69 -4.86 -16.53
N GLN A 132 -6.99 -5.15 -16.54
CA GLN A 132 -8.04 -4.13 -16.44
C GLN A 132 -8.14 -3.56 -15.02
N THR A 133 -8.05 -4.42 -14.00
CA THR A 133 -8.09 -4.03 -12.58
C THR A 133 -6.82 -3.33 -12.13
N TYR A 134 -5.68 -3.65 -12.74
CA TYR A 134 -4.37 -3.10 -12.42
C TYR A 134 -3.70 -2.40 -13.62
N PRO A 135 -4.14 -1.17 -13.96
CA PRO A 135 -3.62 -0.44 -15.12
C PRO A 135 -2.13 -0.11 -15.04
N ASP A 136 -1.57 0.00 -13.84
CA ASP A 136 -0.14 0.19 -13.62
C ASP A 136 0.69 -0.95 -14.20
N VAL A 137 0.21 -2.19 -14.09
CA VAL A 137 0.84 -3.37 -14.68
C VAL A 137 0.74 -3.35 -16.21
N ALA A 138 -0.43 -2.94 -16.72
CA ALA A 138 -0.67 -2.80 -18.16
C ALA A 138 0.25 -1.73 -18.78
N HIS A 139 0.39 -0.58 -18.12
CA HIS A 139 1.27 0.51 -18.55
C HIS A 139 2.75 0.11 -18.48
N ALA A 140 3.13 -0.67 -17.48
CA ALA A 140 4.48 -1.24 -17.38
C ALA A 140 4.80 -2.29 -18.46
N ARG A 141 3.79 -2.72 -19.24
CA ARG A 141 3.90 -3.76 -20.28
C ARG A 141 4.48 -5.08 -19.75
N ILE A 142 4.20 -5.40 -18.49
CA ILE A 142 4.57 -6.67 -17.87
C ILE A 142 3.40 -7.64 -18.05
N SER A 143 3.68 -8.91 -18.29
CA SER A 143 2.62 -9.91 -18.37
C SER A 143 1.94 -10.09 -17.00
N ALA A 144 0.61 -10.28 -16.99
CA ALA A 144 -0.16 -10.41 -15.75
C ALA A 144 0.39 -11.52 -14.83
N LYS A 145 0.73 -12.69 -15.41
CA LYS A 145 1.28 -13.84 -14.68
C LYS A 145 2.64 -13.51 -14.06
N ASP A 146 3.52 -12.88 -14.83
CA ASP A 146 4.86 -12.55 -14.35
C ASP A 146 4.78 -11.53 -13.22
N HIS A 147 3.91 -10.53 -13.37
CA HIS A 147 3.67 -9.55 -12.32
C HIS A 147 3.11 -10.22 -11.06
N TYR A 148 2.05 -11.03 -11.19
CA TYR A 148 1.41 -11.69 -10.06
C TYR A 148 2.40 -12.56 -9.26
N ILE A 149 3.18 -13.39 -9.94
CA ILE A 149 4.16 -14.29 -9.29
C ILE A 149 5.27 -13.52 -8.58
N ARG A 150 5.76 -12.44 -9.20
CA ARG A 150 6.96 -11.74 -8.71
C ARG A 150 6.66 -10.65 -7.69
N ALA A 151 5.47 -10.05 -7.75
CA ALA A 151 5.13 -8.89 -6.95
C ALA A 151 3.66 -8.87 -6.54
N GLY A 152 2.74 -9.06 -7.49
CA GLY A 152 1.31 -8.85 -7.30
C GLY A 152 0.70 -9.65 -6.15
N ALA A 153 1.06 -10.93 -5.99
CA ALA A 153 0.57 -11.73 -4.87
C ALA A 153 1.01 -11.14 -3.52
N PHE A 154 2.27 -10.75 -3.40
CA PHE A 154 2.81 -10.12 -2.18
C PHE A 154 2.27 -8.71 -1.97
N GLU A 155 1.80 -8.05 -3.02
CA GLU A 155 1.04 -6.81 -2.92
C GLU A 155 -0.40 -6.99 -2.44
N GLY A 156 -0.83 -8.23 -2.21
CA GLY A 156 -2.21 -8.54 -1.86
C GLY A 156 -3.17 -8.37 -3.03
N ARG A 157 -2.66 -8.26 -4.27
CA ARG A 157 -3.50 -8.16 -5.47
C ARG A 157 -4.20 -9.47 -5.74
N ASN A 158 -5.44 -9.39 -6.18
CA ASN A 158 -6.23 -10.56 -6.54
C ASN A 158 -5.85 -11.02 -7.95
N PRO A 159 -5.68 -12.33 -8.20
CA PRO A 159 -5.38 -12.87 -9.52
C PRO A 159 -6.58 -12.87 -10.48
N GLY A 160 -7.78 -12.74 -9.93
CA GLY A 160 -9.06 -12.82 -10.62
C GLY A 160 -10.20 -12.46 -9.67
N PRO A 161 -11.44 -12.36 -10.16
CA PRO A 161 -12.60 -12.01 -9.35
C PRO A 161 -12.93 -13.08 -8.28
N ASP A 162 -12.58 -14.34 -8.55
CA ASP A 162 -13.02 -15.47 -7.71
C ASP A 162 -11.95 -16.00 -6.75
N PHE A 163 -10.93 -15.19 -6.44
CA PHE A 163 -9.91 -15.50 -5.45
C PHE A 163 -9.39 -14.24 -4.75
N ASN A 164 -9.50 -14.21 -3.43
CA ASN A 164 -8.98 -13.10 -2.62
C ASN A 164 -7.62 -13.45 -1.99
N SER A 165 -6.54 -12.85 -2.52
CA SER A 165 -5.17 -13.11 -2.04
C SER A 165 -5.00 -12.75 -0.57
N MET A 166 -5.53 -11.60 -0.14
CA MET A 166 -5.37 -11.14 1.24
C MET A 166 -6.15 -12.02 2.23
N ALA A 167 -7.39 -12.38 1.90
CA ALA A 167 -8.17 -13.28 2.74
C ALA A 167 -7.51 -14.67 2.84
N TYR A 168 -6.89 -15.15 1.76
CA TYR A 168 -6.11 -16.39 1.79
C TYR A 168 -4.93 -16.30 2.76
N TYR A 169 -4.15 -15.22 2.71
CA TYR A 169 -3.02 -15.04 3.64
C TYR A 169 -3.46 -14.85 5.09
N LEU A 170 -4.60 -14.20 5.35
CA LEU A 170 -5.13 -14.05 6.70
C LEU A 170 -5.57 -15.39 7.29
N ALA A 171 -6.18 -16.25 6.48
CA ALA A 171 -6.52 -17.62 6.87
C ALA A 171 -5.29 -18.53 6.96
N ASN A 172 -4.20 -18.19 6.26
CA ASN A 172 -2.99 -19.00 6.12
C ASN A 172 -1.70 -18.15 6.30
N PRO A 173 -1.42 -17.63 7.51
CA PRO A 173 -0.27 -16.74 7.73
C PRO A 173 1.08 -17.40 7.44
N ASP A 174 1.17 -18.73 7.58
CA ASP A 174 2.34 -19.54 7.26
C ASP A 174 2.76 -19.39 5.78
N VAL A 175 1.79 -19.20 4.88
CA VAL A 175 2.04 -19.01 3.44
C VAL A 175 2.67 -17.65 3.16
N ALA A 176 2.22 -16.61 3.87
CA ALA A 176 2.79 -15.26 3.79
C ALA A 176 4.22 -15.24 4.35
N GLU A 177 4.44 -15.85 5.53
CA GLU A 177 5.75 -15.98 6.17
C GLU A 177 6.73 -16.80 5.32
N ALA A 178 6.23 -17.85 4.67
CA ALA A 178 7.00 -18.66 3.74
C ALA A 178 7.21 -17.98 2.37
N GLY A 179 6.69 -16.77 2.13
CA GLY A 179 6.92 -16.02 0.89
C GLY A 179 6.37 -16.70 -0.36
N TRP A 180 5.23 -17.39 -0.24
CA TRP A 180 4.55 -18.01 -1.38
C TRP A 180 3.53 -17.06 -2.01
N PRO A 181 3.41 -17.03 -3.36
CA PRO A 181 2.26 -16.41 -4.01
C PRO A 181 0.96 -17.16 -3.63
N ALA A 182 -0.05 -16.46 -3.13
CA ALA A 182 -1.26 -17.05 -2.56
C ALA A 182 -1.94 -18.09 -3.46
N LEU A 183 -2.28 -17.70 -4.70
CA LEU A 183 -2.97 -18.61 -5.61
C LEU A 183 -2.07 -19.78 -6.03
N VAL A 184 -0.76 -19.56 -6.19
CA VAL A 184 0.19 -20.64 -6.53
C VAL A 184 0.22 -21.68 -5.40
N HIS A 185 0.27 -21.24 -4.14
CA HIS A 185 0.21 -22.15 -3.00
C HIS A 185 -1.12 -22.91 -2.94
N TYR A 186 -2.23 -22.20 -3.14
CA TYR A 186 -3.55 -22.81 -3.13
C TYR A 186 -3.68 -23.93 -4.18
N LEU A 187 -3.22 -23.68 -5.40
CA LEU A 187 -3.25 -24.65 -6.49
C LEU A 187 -2.26 -25.81 -6.30
N ALA A 188 -1.10 -25.55 -5.71
CA ALA A 188 -0.07 -26.58 -5.52
C ALA A 188 -0.36 -27.51 -4.33
N PHE A 189 -0.88 -26.96 -3.22
CA PHE A 189 -1.05 -27.66 -1.95
C PHE A 189 -2.38 -27.36 -1.27
N GLY A 190 -2.82 -26.10 -1.26
CA GLY A 190 -3.98 -25.69 -0.46
C GLY A 190 -5.26 -26.48 -0.75
N GLN A 191 -5.52 -26.85 -2.00
CA GLN A 191 -6.65 -27.71 -2.36
C GLN A 191 -6.54 -29.12 -1.75
N ALA A 192 -5.36 -29.74 -1.83
CA ALA A 192 -5.11 -31.08 -1.28
C ALA A 192 -5.09 -31.08 0.26
N GLU A 193 -4.68 -29.96 0.86
CA GLU A 193 -4.67 -29.76 2.32
C GLU A 193 -6.04 -29.36 2.89
N GLY A 194 -7.06 -29.14 2.04
CA GLY A 194 -8.39 -28.71 2.46
C GLY A 194 -8.44 -27.26 2.97
N ARG A 195 -7.47 -26.42 2.61
CA ARG A 195 -7.47 -25.00 2.97
C ARG A 195 -8.62 -24.28 2.25
N PRO A 196 -9.31 -23.35 2.93
CA PRO A 196 -10.44 -22.66 2.34
C PRO A 196 -9.98 -21.86 1.13
N ARG A 197 -10.81 -21.91 0.07
CA ARG A 197 -10.73 -20.96 -1.01
C ARG A 197 -11.14 -19.60 -0.47
N ALA A 198 -10.32 -18.59 -0.73
CA ALA A 198 -10.53 -17.23 -0.28
C ALA A 198 -11.36 -16.41 -1.25
#